data_AF-A0A835VFV8-F1
#
_entry.id   AF-A0A835VFV8-F1
#
_cell.length_a   1.000
_cell.length_b   1.000
_cell.length_c   1.000
_cell.angle_alpha   90.00
_cell.angle_beta   90.00
_cell.angle_gamma   90.00
#
_symmetry.space_group_name_H-M   'P 1'
#
loop_
_entity.id
_entity.type
_entity.pdbx_description
1 polymer ?
#
loop_
_entity_poly.entity_id
_entity_poly.type
_entity_poly.pdbx_seq_one_letter_code
_entity_poly.pdbx_strand_id
1 'polypeptide(L)'
;MPPTISVAGLYDYGPPGCAVKSNVLAFWRQHFVLEENMLEVDCPCVTPEIVLKASGHVEKFTDLMVKDEKTGNCYRADHLLKDYCKDKLDKDLTLSAEKFNEFKHVLAVLDDLSAEELGAKLKQYGITAPDTNNPLSDPYPFNLMFQTSIGPSGLSPGYMRPETAQGIFVNFKDLYYYNGNRLPFAAAQIGQAFRNEISPRQGLLRVREFTLAEIEHFVDPEDKSHPKFSDVADLEFLMFPRSCNWPGNHQNHWFLERQ
;
A
#
# COMPACT_ATOMS: atom_id res chain seq x y z
N MET A 1 34.88 0.85 -15.12
CA MET A 1 34.13 0.92 -13.85
C MET A 1 33.45 -0.42 -13.64
N PRO A 2 33.46 -1.00 -12.44
CA PRO A 2 32.63 -2.17 -12.17
C PRO A 2 31.15 -1.82 -12.44
N PRO A 3 30.34 -2.75 -12.95
CA PRO A 3 28.91 -2.51 -13.13
C PRO A 3 28.31 -2.15 -11.77
N THR A 4 27.64 -1.00 -11.70
CA THR A 4 26.85 -0.62 -10.53
C THR A 4 25.73 -1.65 -10.35
N ILE A 5 25.73 -2.35 -9.23
CA ILE A 5 24.68 -3.31 -8.87
C ILE A 5 23.46 -2.49 -8.47
N SER A 6 22.46 -2.39 -9.34
CA SER A 6 21.16 -1.79 -9.04
C SER A 6 20.22 -2.83 -8.45
N VAL A 7 19.50 -2.48 -7.38
CA VAL A 7 18.46 -3.32 -6.79
C VAL A 7 17.08 -2.80 -7.20
N ALA A 8 16.25 -3.67 -7.76
CA ALA A 8 14.90 -3.28 -8.18
C ALA A 8 14.09 -2.74 -6.99
N GLY A 9 13.38 -1.64 -7.21
CA GLY A 9 12.57 -0.96 -6.19
C GLY A 9 13.35 -0.03 -5.26
N LEU A 10 14.66 0.15 -5.44
CA LEU A 10 15.46 1.14 -4.72
C LEU A 10 15.99 2.19 -5.71
N TYR A 11 15.71 3.46 -5.44
CA TYR A 11 16.04 4.57 -6.33
C TYR A 11 16.70 5.71 -5.56
N ASP A 12 17.78 6.23 -6.12
CA ASP A 12 18.45 7.44 -5.63
C ASP A 12 17.92 8.66 -6.38
N TYR A 13 17.55 9.71 -5.63
CA TYR A 13 17.19 11.00 -6.23
C TYR A 13 18.45 11.82 -6.51
N GLY A 14 18.65 12.21 -7.78
CA GLY A 14 19.69 13.18 -8.15
C GLY A 14 19.36 14.61 -7.70
N PRO A 15 20.28 15.58 -7.89
CA PRO A 15 20.11 16.96 -7.40
C PRO A 15 18.75 17.62 -7.70
N PRO A 16 18.21 17.58 -8.95
CA PRO A 16 16.88 18.15 -9.22
C PRO A 16 15.75 17.36 -8.54
N GLY A 17 15.88 16.03 -8.43
CA GLY A 17 14.91 15.19 -7.74
C GLY A 17 14.83 15.48 -6.24
N CYS A 18 15.98 15.71 -5.60
CA CYS A 18 16.05 16.15 -4.21
C CYS A 18 15.37 17.50 -3.99
N ALA A 19 15.59 18.47 -4.88
CA ALA A 19 14.95 19.78 -4.80
C ALA A 19 13.42 19.68 -4.92
N VAL A 20 12.92 18.92 -5.89
CA VAL A 20 11.47 18.68 -6.06
C VAL A 20 10.89 17.99 -4.83
N LYS A 21 11.53 16.92 -4.34
CA LYS A 21 11.08 16.20 -3.13
C LYS A 21 11.01 17.15 -1.93
N SER A 22 12.04 17.97 -1.70
CA SER A 22 12.06 18.94 -0.60
C SER A 22 10.92 19.96 -0.71
N ASN A 23 10.64 20.46 -1.91
CA ASN A 23 9.57 21.43 -2.14
C ASN A 23 8.18 20.83 -1.89
N VAL A 24 7.95 19.59 -2.33
CA VAL A 24 6.67 18.88 -2.09
C VAL A 24 6.44 18.66 -0.60
N LEU A 25 7.46 18.22 0.14
CA LEU A 25 7.36 18.01 1.60
C LEU A 25 7.14 19.33 2.35
N ALA A 26 7.83 20.40 1.95
CA ALA A 26 7.64 21.72 2.54
C ALA A 26 6.22 22.26 2.30
N PHE A 27 5.69 22.07 1.08
CA PHE A 27 4.31 22.43 0.77
C PHE A 27 3.30 21.62 1.58
N TRP A 28 3.48 20.30 1.68
CA TRP A 28 2.61 19.44 2.49
C TRP A 28 2.61 19.86 3.97
N ARG A 29 3.80 20.15 4.52
CA ARG A 29 3.94 20.62 5.90
C ARG A 29 3.26 21.97 6.12
N GLN A 30 3.39 22.90 5.18
CA GLN A 30 2.69 24.19 5.25
C GLN A 30 1.17 24.00 5.18
N HIS A 31 0.70 23.14 4.28
CA HIS A 31 -0.73 22.96 4.00
C HIS A 31 -1.47 22.20 5.10
N PHE A 32 -0.85 21.22 5.76
CA PHE A 32 -1.49 20.42 6.80
C PHE A 32 -0.98 20.74 8.19
N VAL A 33 0.33 20.54 8.43
CA VAL A 33 0.91 20.62 9.78
C VAL A 33 0.78 22.02 10.36
N LEU A 34 1.18 23.05 9.59
CA LEU A 34 1.15 24.43 10.06
C LEU A 34 -0.26 25.02 10.06
N GLU A 35 -1.08 24.72 9.05
CA GLU A 35 -2.45 25.24 8.92
C GLU A 35 -3.39 24.71 10.03
N GLU A 36 -3.24 23.44 10.42
CA GLU A 36 -4.06 22.80 11.46
C GLU A 36 -3.37 22.73 12.82
N ASN A 37 -2.20 23.36 12.99
CA ASN A 37 -1.39 23.32 14.22
C ASN A 37 -1.16 21.89 14.74
N MET A 38 -0.85 20.95 13.83
CA MET A 38 -0.67 19.55 14.17
C MET A 38 0.62 19.33 14.98
N LEU A 39 0.60 18.31 15.86
CA LEU A 39 1.77 17.88 16.60
C LEU A 39 2.67 17.04 15.69
N GLU A 40 3.71 17.66 15.12
CA GLU A 40 4.70 16.97 14.30
C GLU A 40 5.67 16.16 15.17
N VAL A 41 5.86 14.87 14.84
CA VAL A 41 6.81 13.98 15.52
C VAL A 41 7.70 13.24 14.52
N ASP A 42 8.89 12.85 14.99
CA ASP A 42 9.79 11.96 14.25
C ASP A 42 10.12 10.72 15.10
N CYS A 43 9.59 9.57 14.68
CA CYS A 43 9.82 8.29 15.33
C CYS A 43 10.91 7.47 14.59
N PRO A 44 11.58 6.53 15.26
CA PRO A 44 12.55 5.63 14.60
C PRO A 44 11.94 4.79 13.47
N CYS A 45 12.77 4.41 12.50
CA CYS A 45 12.37 3.49 11.42
C CYS A 45 12.35 2.02 11.88
N VAL A 46 13.23 1.65 12.83
CA VAL A 46 13.29 0.29 13.38
C VAL A 46 12.23 0.15 14.47
N THR A 47 11.34 -0.82 14.29
CA THR A 47 10.19 -1.07 15.16
C THR A 47 10.33 -2.44 15.84
N PRO A 48 10.26 -2.54 17.17
CA PRO A 48 10.24 -3.82 17.86
C PRO A 48 9.05 -4.70 17.43
N GLU A 49 9.26 -6.00 17.30
CA GLU A 49 8.23 -6.94 16.84
C GLU A 49 6.90 -6.83 17.61
N ILE A 50 6.95 -6.61 18.92
CA ILE A 50 5.75 -6.52 19.76
C ILE A 50 4.77 -5.43 19.32
N VAL A 51 5.27 -4.30 18.81
CA VAL A 51 4.43 -3.19 18.31
C VAL A 51 3.68 -3.61 17.05
N LEU A 52 4.39 -4.24 16.11
CA LEU A 52 3.81 -4.70 14.85
C LEU A 52 2.93 -5.94 15.03
N LYS A 53 3.20 -6.75 16.05
CA LYS A 53 2.30 -7.84 16.45
C LYS A 53 1.00 -7.29 17.04
N ALA A 54 1.09 -6.30 17.94
CA ALA A 54 -0.08 -5.68 18.55
C ALA A 54 -1.00 -4.98 17.52
N SER A 55 -0.42 -4.35 16.50
CA SER A 55 -1.16 -3.75 15.38
C SER A 55 -1.70 -4.76 14.36
N GLY A 56 -1.32 -6.04 14.45
CA GLY A 56 -1.74 -7.09 13.51
C GLY A 56 -0.93 -7.18 12.22
N HIS A 57 0.07 -6.32 12.02
CA HIS A 57 0.93 -6.35 10.83
C HIS A 57 1.70 -7.67 10.67
N VAL A 58 2.19 -8.26 11.75
CA VAL A 58 2.94 -9.54 11.68
C VAL A 58 2.11 -10.66 11.07
N GLU A 59 0.79 -10.68 11.30
CA GLU A 59 -0.11 -11.72 10.84
C GLU A 59 -0.75 -11.40 9.48
N LYS A 60 -1.07 -10.13 9.22
CA LYS A 60 -1.87 -9.72 8.06
C LYS A 60 -1.08 -9.06 6.93
N PHE A 61 0.15 -8.60 7.20
CA PHE A 61 0.95 -7.88 6.21
C PHE A 61 1.71 -8.84 5.30
N THR A 62 0.96 -9.74 4.67
CA THR A 62 1.48 -10.80 3.80
C THR A 62 0.79 -10.78 2.45
N ASP A 63 1.57 -10.90 1.38
CA ASP A 63 1.04 -11.16 0.03
C ASP A 63 1.20 -12.64 -0.33
N LEU A 64 0.36 -13.13 -1.25
CA LEU A 64 0.51 -14.46 -1.82
C LEU A 64 1.55 -14.45 -2.95
N MET A 65 2.58 -15.28 -2.78
CA MET A 65 3.74 -15.36 -3.67
C MET A 65 3.81 -16.74 -4.33
N VAL A 66 4.22 -16.76 -5.60
CA VAL A 66 4.60 -17.98 -6.32
C VAL A 66 6.03 -17.88 -6.81
N LYS A 67 6.68 -19.02 -6.99
CA LYS A 67 8.09 -19.11 -7.36
C LYS A 67 8.26 -19.92 -8.64
N ASP A 68 9.08 -19.43 -9.57
CA ASP A 68 9.56 -20.25 -10.71
C ASP A 68 10.40 -21.40 -10.14
N GLU A 69 9.96 -22.63 -10.36
CA GLU A 69 10.59 -23.82 -9.77
C GLU A 69 12.02 -24.06 -10.26
N LYS A 70 12.41 -23.49 -11.41
CA LYS A 70 13.76 -23.67 -11.97
C LYS A 70 14.70 -22.51 -11.63
N THR A 71 14.25 -21.27 -11.76
CA THR A 71 15.11 -20.09 -11.53
C THR A 71 15.07 -19.58 -10.10
N GLY A 72 13.97 -19.87 -9.41
CA GLY A 72 13.68 -19.36 -8.07
C GLY A 72 13.22 -17.91 -8.03
N ASN A 73 12.95 -17.29 -9.18
CA ASN A 73 12.35 -15.97 -9.26
C ASN A 73 10.96 -15.98 -8.63
N CYS A 74 10.66 -14.95 -7.85
CA CYS A 74 9.39 -14.81 -7.16
C CYS A 74 8.48 -13.81 -7.86
N TYR A 75 7.18 -14.12 -7.89
CA TYR A 75 6.15 -13.27 -8.46
C TYR A 75 4.97 -13.19 -7.51
N ARG A 76 4.28 -12.05 -7.55
CA ARG A 76 2.99 -11.87 -6.89
C ARG A 76 1.90 -12.65 -7.63
N ALA A 77 1.24 -13.56 -6.92
CA ALA A 77 0.28 -14.48 -7.50
C ALA A 77 -0.97 -13.77 -8.03
N ASP A 78 -1.47 -12.78 -7.27
CA ASP A 78 -2.60 -11.92 -7.63
C ASP A 78 -2.29 -11.10 -8.90
N HIS A 79 -1.10 -10.53 -9.01
CA HIS A 79 -0.68 -9.77 -10.19
C HIS A 79 -0.57 -10.66 -11.43
N LEU A 80 -0.04 -11.88 -11.32
CA LEU A 80 0.02 -12.80 -12.46
C LEU A 80 -1.37 -13.10 -13.00
N LEU A 81 -2.33 -13.37 -12.10
CA LEU A 81 -3.71 -13.62 -12.49
C LEU A 81 -4.36 -12.37 -13.10
N LYS A 82 -4.14 -11.20 -12.50
CA LYS A 82 -4.64 -9.90 -12.98
C LYS A 82 -4.14 -9.57 -14.37
N ASP A 83 -2.84 -9.68 -14.59
CA ASP A 83 -2.18 -9.36 -15.85
C ASP A 83 -2.67 -10.33 -16.94
N TYR A 84 -2.80 -11.62 -16.63
CA TYR A 84 -3.37 -12.61 -17.55
C TYR A 84 -4.81 -12.29 -17.94
N CYS A 85 -5.69 -12.03 -16.96
CA CYS A 85 -7.09 -11.72 -17.24
C CYS A 85 -7.24 -10.44 -18.07
N LYS A 86 -6.48 -9.40 -17.77
CA LYS A 86 -6.47 -8.16 -18.58
C LYS A 86 -5.97 -8.39 -19.99
N ASP A 87 -4.86 -9.10 -20.16
CA ASP A 87 -4.31 -9.41 -21.47
C ASP A 87 -5.31 -10.15 -22.36
N LYS A 88 -6.03 -11.12 -21.78
CA LYS A 88 -7.12 -11.83 -22.46
C LYS A 88 -8.28 -10.91 -22.82
N LEU A 89 -8.75 -10.09 -21.89
CA LEU A 89 -9.87 -9.16 -22.14
C LEU A 89 -9.54 -8.11 -23.21
N ASP A 90 -8.31 -7.61 -23.25
CA ASP A 90 -7.91 -6.53 -24.16
C ASP A 90 -7.50 -7.03 -25.56
N LYS A 91 -6.89 -8.22 -25.67
CA LYS A 91 -6.28 -8.69 -26.92
C LYS A 91 -7.04 -9.80 -27.63
N ASP A 92 -7.87 -10.58 -26.93
CA ASP A 92 -8.57 -11.71 -27.53
C ASP A 92 -10.00 -11.35 -27.94
N LEU A 93 -10.15 -10.86 -29.18
CA LEU A 93 -11.44 -10.51 -29.79
C LEU A 93 -12.35 -11.73 -30.04
N THR A 94 -11.87 -12.97 -29.81
CA THR A 94 -12.62 -14.21 -30.02
C THR A 94 -13.17 -14.83 -28.73
N LEU A 95 -13.01 -14.13 -27.60
CA LEU A 95 -13.54 -14.57 -26.31
C LEU A 95 -15.06 -14.75 -26.34
N SER A 96 -15.53 -15.89 -25.84
CA SER A 96 -16.95 -16.09 -25.59
C SER A 96 -17.44 -15.14 -24.49
N ALA A 97 -18.70 -14.72 -24.57
CA ALA A 97 -19.33 -13.85 -23.57
C ALA A 97 -19.25 -14.44 -22.15
N GLU A 98 -19.28 -15.76 -22.03
CA GLU A 98 -19.13 -16.48 -20.75
C GLU A 98 -17.74 -16.29 -20.13
N LYS A 99 -16.67 -16.50 -20.92
CA LYS A 99 -15.29 -16.31 -20.44
C LYS A 99 -14.97 -14.83 -20.15
N PHE A 100 -15.54 -13.92 -20.94
CA PHE A 100 -15.42 -12.49 -20.70
C PHE A 100 -15.99 -12.12 -19.32
N ASN A 101 -17.20 -12.60 -19.01
CA ASN A 101 -17.83 -12.38 -17.71
C ASN A 101 -17.07 -13.08 -16.57
N GLU A 102 -16.53 -14.29 -16.80
CA GLU A 102 -15.69 -14.99 -15.84
C GLU A 102 -14.44 -14.17 -15.48
N PHE A 103 -13.66 -13.71 -16.45
CA PHE A 103 -12.46 -12.92 -16.18
C PHE A 103 -12.77 -11.59 -15.51
N LYS A 104 -13.87 -10.94 -15.88
CA LYS A 104 -14.32 -9.72 -15.21
C LYS A 104 -14.70 -9.98 -13.76
N HIS A 105 -15.37 -11.09 -13.48
CA HIS A 105 -15.72 -11.48 -12.12
C HIS A 105 -14.47 -11.81 -11.30
N VAL A 106 -13.53 -12.60 -11.84
CA VAL A 106 -12.25 -12.92 -11.21
C VAL A 106 -11.47 -11.66 -10.85
N LEU A 107 -11.42 -10.65 -11.74
CA LEU A 107 -10.78 -9.37 -11.45
C LEU A 107 -11.46 -8.57 -10.34
N ALA A 108 -12.76 -8.75 -10.14
CA ALA A 108 -13.53 -8.05 -9.10
C ALA A 108 -13.37 -8.68 -7.71
N VAL A 109 -13.12 -9.99 -7.64
CA VAL A 109 -12.95 -10.74 -6.37
C VAL A 109 -11.50 -11.11 -6.08
N LEU A 110 -10.55 -10.63 -6.92
CA LEU A 110 -9.15 -11.05 -6.89
C LEU A 110 -8.50 -10.87 -5.51
N ASP A 111 -8.79 -9.76 -4.84
CA ASP A 111 -8.20 -9.41 -3.54
C ASP A 111 -8.74 -10.27 -2.38
N ASP A 112 -9.85 -10.98 -2.60
CA ASP A 112 -10.52 -11.83 -1.60
C ASP A 112 -10.20 -13.33 -1.77
N LEU A 113 -9.46 -13.73 -2.82
CA LEU A 113 -9.16 -15.14 -3.11
C LEU A 113 -8.19 -15.75 -2.09
N SER A 114 -8.48 -16.99 -1.66
CA SER A 114 -7.54 -17.75 -0.83
C SER A 114 -6.31 -18.21 -1.62
N ALA A 115 -5.26 -18.66 -0.91
CA ALA A 115 -4.06 -19.22 -1.54
C ALA A 115 -4.38 -20.44 -2.43
N GLU A 116 -5.30 -21.29 -1.98
CA GLU A 116 -5.75 -22.48 -2.69
C GLU A 116 -6.56 -22.12 -3.93
N GLU A 117 -7.50 -21.18 -3.80
CA GLU A 117 -8.34 -20.70 -4.91
C GLU A 117 -7.49 -20.02 -5.99
N LEU A 118 -6.55 -19.17 -5.57
CA LEU A 118 -5.62 -18.48 -6.44
C LEU A 118 -4.71 -19.48 -7.16
N GLY A 119 -4.18 -20.47 -6.44
CA GLY A 119 -3.36 -21.55 -7.01
C GLY A 119 -4.14 -22.40 -8.01
N ALA A 120 -5.40 -22.73 -7.70
CA ALA A 120 -6.29 -23.45 -8.61
C ALA A 120 -6.54 -22.65 -9.89
N LYS A 121 -6.77 -21.33 -9.79
CA LYS A 121 -6.96 -20.45 -10.96
C LYS A 121 -5.71 -20.33 -11.82
N LEU A 122 -4.53 -20.17 -11.21
CA LEU A 122 -3.26 -20.15 -11.93
C LEU A 122 -3.04 -21.45 -12.74
N LYS A 123 -3.33 -22.61 -12.13
CA LYS A 123 -3.25 -23.92 -12.82
C LYS A 123 -4.33 -24.08 -13.89
N GLN A 124 -5.57 -23.70 -13.60
CA GLN A 124 -6.71 -23.79 -14.53
C GLN A 124 -6.45 -23.00 -15.82
N TYR A 125 -5.87 -21.80 -15.70
CA TYR A 125 -5.57 -20.95 -16.85
C TYR A 125 -4.19 -21.22 -17.48
N GLY A 126 -3.42 -22.15 -16.92
CA GLY A 126 -2.09 -22.51 -17.40
C GLY A 126 -1.09 -21.37 -17.32
N ILE A 127 -1.18 -20.54 -16.28
CA ILE A 127 -0.30 -19.39 -16.08
C ILE A 127 1.08 -19.87 -15.64
N THR A 128 2.11 -19.42 -16.35
CA THR A 128 3.53 -19.75 -16.14
C THR A 128 4.33 -18.50 -15.79
N ALA A 129 5.60 -18.69 -15.43
CA ALA A 129 6.52 -17.57 -15.19
C ALA A 129 6.65 -16.68 -16.47
N PRO A 130 6.38 -15.36 -16.40
CA PRO A 130 6.35 -14.50 -17.59
C PRO A 130 7.67 -14.46 -18.39
N ASP A 131 8.80 -14.56 -17.71
CA ASP A 131 10.12 -14.38 -18.33
C ASP A 131 10.70 -15.68 -18.93
N THR A 132 10.29 -16.84 -18.38
CA THR A 132 10.92 -18.14 -18.66
C THR A 132 9.95 -19.20 -19.15
N ASN A 133 8.64 -18.95 -19.04
CA ASN A 133 7.55 -19.89 -19.31
C ASN A 133 7.66 -21.20 -18.48
N ASN A 134 8.37 -21.16 -17.36
CA ASN A 134 8.52 -22.30 -16.45
C ASN A 134 7.27 -22.50 -15.57
N PRO A 135 7.08 -23.72 -15.02
CA PRO A 135 6.10 -23.98 -13.98
C PRO A 135 6.32 -23.11 -12.74
N LEU A 136 5.21 -22.74 -12.09
CA LEU A 136 5.18 -21.98 -10.85
C LEU A 136 4.80 -22.90 -9.69
N SER A 137 5.36 -22.63 -8.51
CA SER A 137 4.94 -23.27 -7.26
C SER A 137 3.51 -22.91 -6.88
N ASP A 138 2.95 -23.63 -5.90
CA ASP A 138 1.71 -23.19 -5.25
C ASP A 138 1.89 -21.84 -4.54
N PRO A 139 0.84 -20.99 -4.46
CA PRO A 139 0.92 -19.73 -3.73
C PRO A 139 1.15 -19.97 -2.24
N TYR A 140 2.04 -19.17 -1.65
CA TYR A 140 2.31 -19.19 -0.21
C TYR A 140 2.45 -17.76 0.34
N PRO A 141 2.13 -17.54 1.62
CA PRO A 141 2.20 -16.20 2.21
C PRO A 141 3.66 -15.73 2.35
N PHE A 142 3.91 -14.48 1.98
CA PHE A 142 5.19 -13.80 2.13
C PHE A 142 5.00 -12.49 2.89
N ASN A 143 5.73 -12.32 4.00
CA ASN A 143 5.68 -11.11 4.80
C ASN A 143 6.41 -9.96 4.10
N LEU A 144 5.71 -8.84 3.90
CA LEU A 144 6.23 -7.66 3.20
C LEU A 144 7.05 -6.73 4.11
N MET A 145 7.30 -7.07 5.38
CA MET A 145 8.14 -6.26 6.25
C MET A 145 9.60 -6.69 6.14
N PHE A 146 10.52 -5.72 6.12
CA PHE A 146 11.94 -6.02 6.25
C PHE A 146 12.26 -6.35 7.70
N GLN A 147 12.58 -7.62 7.97
CA GLN A 147 13.00 -8.08 9.28
C GLN A 147 14.46 -7.69 9.57
N THR A 148 14.74 -7.33 10.81
CA THR A 148 16.07 -7.06 11.35
C THR A 148 16.19 -7.58 12.78
N SER A 149 17.39 -7.51 13.35
CA SER A 149 17.64 -7.85 14.75
C SER A 149 18.14 -6.62 15.50
N ILE A 150 17.54 -6.34 16.64
CA ILE A 150 17.89 -5.23 17.53
C ILE A 150 18.95 -5.72 18.54
N GLY A 151 20.08 -5.02 18.58
CA GLY A 151 21.17 -5.32 19.50
C GLY A 151 22.09 -6.47 19.03
N PRO A 152 23.25 -6.63 19.68
CA PRO A 152 24.32 -7.50 19.20
C PRO A 152 24.03 -9.00 19.37
N SER A 153 23.08 -9.37 20.24
CA SER A 153 22.74 -10.77 20.52
C SER A 153 21.86 -11.42 19.45
N GLY A 154 21.23 -10.63 18.59
CA GLY A 154 20.26 -11.15 17.60
C GLY A 154 18.92 -11.60 18.19
N LEU A 155 18.75 -11.54 19.52
CA LEU A 155 17.60 -12.12 20.23
C LEU A 155 16.34 -11.25 20.21
N SER A 156 16.47 -9.95 19.91
CA SER A 156 15.34 -9.03 19.86
C SER A 156 14.94 -8.79 18.40
N PRO A 157 13.90 -9.48 17.89
CA PRO A 157 13.43 -9.25 16.52
C PRO A 157 12.84 -7.85 16.39
N GLY A 158 13.14 -7.22 15.25
CA GLY A 158 12.56 -5.95 14.85
C GLY A 158 12.26 -5.96 13.36
N TYR A 159 11.57 -4.92 12.91
CA TYR A 159 11.28 -4.72 11.51
C TYR A 159 11.51 -3.26 11.14
N MET A 160 11.83 -3.00 9.88
CA MET A 160 11.70 -1.66 9.33
C MET A 160 10.20 -1.37 9.18
N ARG A 161 9.76 -0.21 9.67
CA ARG A 161 8.33 0.14 9.72
C ARG A 161 7.68 0.15 8.32
N PRO A 162 6.51 -0.46 8.13
CA PRO A 162 5.77 -0.44 6.85
C PRO A 162 4.93 0.84 6.61
N GLU A 163 4.75 1.63 7.67
CA GLU A 163 4.01 2.89 7.76
C GLU A 163 4.59 3.74 8.91
N THR A 164 4.17 5.00 9.06
CA THR A 164 4.62 5.91 10.13
C THR A 164 3.63 6.01 11.29
N ALA A 165 2.35 5.70 11.06
CA ALA A 165 1.25 5.76 12.04
C ALA A 165 1.55 5.12 13.41
N GLN A 166 2.17 3.93 13.43
CA GLN A 166 2.47 3.21 14.67
C GLN A 166 3.33 4.02 15.65
N GLY A 167 4.25 4.85 15.13
CA GLY A 167 5.06 5.74 15.95
C GLY A 167 4.21 6.77 16.70
N ILE A 168 3.20 7.32 16.04
CA ILE A 168 2.24 8.26 16.62
C ILE A 168 1.38 7.57 17.68
N PHE A 169 0.87 6.37 17.40
CA PHE A 169 0.03 5.63 18.34
C PHE A 169 0.74 5.24 19.63
N VAL A 170 2.00 4.78 19.54
CA VAL A 170 2.78 4.44 20.74
C VAL A 170 3.02 5.67 21.62
N ASN A 171 3.12 6.86 21.02
CA ASN A 171 3.31 8.13 21.72
C ASN A 171 2.00 8.90 22.02
N PHE A 172 0.83 8.27 21.82
CA PHE A 172 -0.47 8.94 21.97
C PHE A 172 -0.63 9.64 23.31
N LYS A 173 -0.20 9.01 24.41
CA LYS A 173 -0.34 9.59 25.76
C LYS A 173 0.40 10.92 25.91
N ASP A 174 1.61 11.00 25.37
CA ASP A 174 2.42 12.21 25.44
C ASP A 174 1.86 13.30 24.53
N LEU A 175 1.43 12.93 23.31
CA LEU A 175 0.78 13.83 22.37
C LEU A 175 -0.52 14.42 22.93
N TYR A 176 -1.36 13.57 23.54
CA TYR A 176 -2.58 13.98 24.20
C TYR A 176 -2.30 14.96 25.35
N TYR A 177 -1.23 14.71 26.12
CA TYR A 177 -0.78 15.62 27.17
C TYR A 177 -0.30 16.96 26.61
N TYR A 178 0.49 16.96 25.53
CA TYR A 178 0.92 18.19 24.84
C TYR A 178 -0.26 19.01 24.32
N ASN A 179 -1.35 18.36 23.89
CA ASN A 179 -2.59 19.05 23.52
C ASN A 179 -3.46 19.48 24.73
N GLY A 180 -2.95 19.36 25.96
CA GLY A 180 -3.68 19.75 27.17
C GLY A 180 -4.80 18.79 27.55
N ASN A 181 -4.69 17.51 27.17
CA ASN A 181 -5.68 16.46 27.41
C ASN A 181 -7.07 16.78 26.84
N ARG A 182 -7.11 17.24 25.58
CA ARG A 182 -8.35 17.57 24.88
C ARG A 182 -8.38 16.94 23.50
N LEU A 183 -9.58 16.56 23.08
CA LEU A 183 -9.91 16.18 21.71
C LEU A 183 -10.73 17.32 21.06
N PRO A 184 -10.71 17.45 19.73
CA PRO A 184 -9.84 16.72 18.81
C PRO A 184 -8.40 17.24 18.81
N PHE A 185 -7.45 16.42 18.33
CA PHE A 185 -6.10 16.86 17.98
C PHE A 185 -5.53 15.97 16.88
N ALA A 186 -4.61 16.53 16.09
CA ALA A 186 -3.92 15.79 15.06
C ALA A 186 -2.42 15.72 15.34
N ALA A 187 -1.81 14.59 15.03
CA ALA A 187 -0.37 14.42 15.00
C ALA A 187 0.03 13.99 13.58
N ALA A 188 1.21 14.45 13.16
CA ALA A 188 1.72 14.21 11.82
C ALA A 188 3.15 13.69 11.86
N GLN A 189 3.50 12.84 10.90
CA GLN A 189 4.87 12.38 10.73
C GLN A 189 5.23 12.34 9.25
N ILE A 190 6.40 12.91 8.92
CA ILE A 190 7.03 12.80 7.60
C ILE A 190 8.28 11.93 7.75
N GLY A 191 8.36 10.80 7.06
CA GLY A 191 9.50 9.91 7.21
C GLY A 191 9.53 8.73 6.24
N GLN A 192 10.61 7.96 6.29
CA GLN A 192 10.74 6.76 5.45
C GLN A 192 9.84 5.63 5.96
N ALA A 193 9.29 4.87 5.03
CA ALA A 193 8.60 3.61 5.26
C ALA A 193 9.14 2.57 4.28
N PHE A 194 9.05 1.31 4.68
CA PHE A 194 9.70 0.20 3.99
C PHE A 194 8.72 -0.92 3.73
N ARG A 195 8.61 -1.34 2.47
CA ARG A 195 7.80 -2.49 2.07
C ARG A 195 8.64 -3.40 1.21
N ASN A 196 8.87 -4.63 1.62
CA ASN A 196 9.63 -5.64 0.90
C ASN A 196 8.82 -6.18 -0.29
N GLU A 197 8.53 -5.29 -1.24
CA GLU A 197 7.74 -5.56 -2.43
C GLU A 197 8.38 -6.71 -3.23
N ILE A 198 7.56 -7.71 -3.52
CA ILE A 198 7.97 -8.95 -4.20
C ILE A 198 8.42 -8.65 -5.63
N SER A 199 7.68 -7.80 -6.34
CA SER A 199 7.96 -7.45 -7.73
C SER A 199 7.77 -5.94 -7.97
N PRO A 200 8.75 -5.10 -7.59
CA PRO A 200 8.68 -3.66 -7.81
C PRO A 200 8.73 -3.38 -9.32
N ARG A 201 7.59 -2.97 -9.88
CA ARG A 201 7.40 -2.60 -11.29
C ARG A 201 6.92 -1.15 -11.38
N GLN A 202 7.05 -0.52 -12.55
CA GLN A 202 6.54 0.84 -12.82
C GLN A 202 7.28 1.99 -12.10
N GLY A 203 8.61 1.90 -11.99
CA GLY A 203 9.43 3.01 -11.51
C GLY A 203 9.16 3.36 -10.04
N LEU A 204 8.90 4.64 -9.77
CA LEU A 204 8.65 5.18 -8.42
C LEU A 204 7.29 4.80 -7.83
N LEU A 205 6.37 4.20 -8.60
CA LEU A 205 5.04 3.81 -8.11
C LEU A 205 5.08 2.61 -7.17
N ARG A 206 6.08 1.72 -7.33
CA ARG A 206 6.29 0.56 -6.46
C ARG A 206 7.75 0.42 -6.12
N VAL A 207 8.09 0.90 -4.94
CA VAL A 207 9.44 0.94 -4.39
C VAL A 207 9.46 0.29 -3.02
N ARG A 208 10.65 -0.13 -2.58
CA ARG A 208 10.85 -0.81 -1.30
C ARG A 208 11.11 0.13 -0.14
N GLU A 209 11.56 1.34 -0.45
CA GLU A 209 11.78 2.43 0.48
C GLU A 209 11.17 3.70 -0.14
N PHE A 210 10.33 4.39 0.62
CA PHE A 210 9.67 5.62 0.19
C PHE A 210 9.35 6.51 1.37
N THR A 211 9.23 7.81 1.08
CA THR A 211 8.86 8.80 2.08
C THR A 211 7.34 8.94 2.11
N LEU A 212 6.77 8.77 3.30
CA LEU A 212 5.38 9.03 3.61
C LEU A 212 5.24 10.31 4.42
N ALA A 213 4.06 10.90 4.31
CA ALA A 213 3.59 11.97 5.18
C ALA A 213 2.18 11.57 5.63
N GLU A 214 2.05 11.14 6.88
CA GLU A 214 0.79 10.64 7.44
C GLU A 214 0.31 11.55 8.57
N ILE A 215 -1.01 11.58 8.74
CA ILE A 215 -1.72 12.37 9.75
C ILE A 215 -2.65 11.42 10.48
N GLU A 216 -2.51 11.38 11.80
CA GLU A 216 -3.46 10.71 12.69
C GLU A 216 -4.30 11.78 13.39
N HIS A 217 -5.56 11.88 12.99
CA HIS A 217 -6.51 12.83 13.56
C HIS A 217 -7.39 12.13 14.62
N PHE A 218 -7.11 12.42 15.88
CA PHE A 218 -7.83 11.86 17.02
C PHE A 218 -9.05 12.73 17.33
N VAL A 219 -10.23 12.13 17.23
CA VAL A 219 -11.53 12.79 17.43
C VAL A 219 -12.37 12.04 18.46
N ASP A 220 -13.39 12.71 19.00
CA ASP A 220 -14.40 12.04 19.82
C ASP A 220 -15.21 11.08 18.92
N PRO A 221 -15.39 9.80 19.31
CA PRO A 221 -16.23 8.89 18.53
C PRO A 221 -17.69 9.36 18.38
N GLU A 222 -18.22 10.12 19.35
CA GLU A 222 -19.59 10.66 19.34
C GLU A 222 -19.71 11.98 18.57
N ASP A 223 -18.59 12.69 18.35
CA ASP A 223 -18.53 13.92 17.56
C ASP A 223 -17.37 13.90 16.55
N LYS A 224 -17.73 13.61 15.30
CA LYS A 224 -16.81 13.57 14.15
C LYS A 224 -16.93 14.80 13.25
N SER A 225 -17.55 15.88 13.74
CA SER A 225 -17.65 17.12 12.97
C SER A 225 -16.28 17.81 12.85
N HIS A 226 -16.07 18.57 11.77
CA HIS A 226 -14.86 19.36 11.58
C HIS A 226 -15.22 20.84 11.41
N PRO A 227 -14.73 21.77 12.27
CA PRO A 227 -15.13 23.18 12.22
C PRO A 227 -14.85 23.86 10.88
N LYS A 228 -13.77 23.47 10.18
CA LYS A 228 -13.37 24.03 8.89
C LYS A 228 -13.96 23.31 7.66
N PHE A 229 -14.91 22.38 7.84
CA PHE A 229 -15.50 21.67 6.69
C PHE A 229 -16.16 22.64 5.68
N SER A 230 -16.74 23.74 6.17
CA SER A 230 -17.33 24.80 5.33
C SER A 230 -16.36 25.36 4.30
N ASP A 231 -15.06 25.38 4.60
CA ASP A 231 -14.04 26.01 3.76
C ASP A 231 -13.80 25.22 2.47
N VAL A 232 -14.19 23.93 2.48
CA VAL A 232 -14.00 22.99 1.38
C VAL A 232 -15.31 22.38 0.89
N ALA A 233 -16.45 22.77 1.47
CA ALA A 233 -17.76 22.17 1.19
C ALA A 233 -18.20 22.34 -0.28
N ASP A 234 -17.80 23.44 -0.91
CA ASP A 234 -18.15 23.77 -2.30
C ASP A 234 -17.15 23.19 -3.32
N LEU A 235 -16.16 22.39 -2.91
CA LEU A 235 -15.20 21.79 -3.83
C LEU A 235 -15.84 20.64 -4.62
N GLU A 236 -15.85 20.78 -5.95
CA GLU A 236 -16.28 19.72 -6.85
C GLU A 236 -15.09 18.80 -7.22
N PHE A 237 -15.23 17.49 -6.97
CA PHE A 237 -14.23 16.49 -7.35
C PHE A 237 -14.88 15.15 -7.73
N LEU A 238 -14.16 14.35 -8.51
CA LEU A 238 -14.62 13.03 -8.93
C LEU A 238 -14.55 12.06 -7.74
N MET A 239 -15.70 11.55 -7.33
CA MET A 239 -15.81 10.55 -6.26
C MET A 239 -16.21 9.18 -6.82
N PHE A 240 -15.64 8.12 -6.26
CA PHE A 240 -15.97 6.72 -6.59
C PHE A 240 -16.49 6.01 -5.33
N PRO A 241 -17.79 6.11 -5.02
CA PRO A 241 -18.36 5.48 -3.83
C PRO A 241 -18.35 3.95 -3.98
N ARG A 242 -18.26 3.23 -2.84
CA ARG A 242 -18.24 1.76 -2.81
C ARG A 242 -19.41 1.12 -3.56
N SER A 243 -20.58 1.76 -3.56
CA SER A 243 -21.77 1.29 -4.30
C SER A 243 -21.56 1.22 -5.82
N CYS A 244 -20.65 2.02 -6.39
CA CYS A 244 -20.31 2.00 -7.81
C CYS A 244 -19.33 0.89 -8.21
N ASN A 245 -18.70 0.20 -7.25
CA ASN A 245 -17.74 -0.89 -7.53
C ASN A 245 -18.38 -2.27 -7.77
N TRP A 246 -19.72 -2.38 -7.80
CA TRP A 246 -20.38 -3.66 -8.07
C TRP A 246 -20.32 -4.02 -9.57
N PRO A 247 -19.88 -5.25 -9.94
CA PRO A 247 -19.83 -5.68 -11.33
C PRO A 247 -21.26 -5.80 -11.88
N GLY A 248 -21.73 -4.76 -12.57
CA GLY A 248 -23.07 -4.69 -13.14
C GLY A 248 -23.57 -3.27 -13.41
N ASN A 249 -22.99 -2.26 -12.76
CA ASN A 249 -23.42 -0.88 -12.90
C ASN A 249 -22.36 0.00 -13.60
N HIS A 250 -21.97 -0.38 -14.82
CA HIS A 250 -21.41 0.61 -15.76
C HIS A 250 -22.55 1.20 -16.59
N GLN A 251 -23.55 1.80 -15.92
CA GLN A 251 -24.19 2.93 -16.56
C GLN A 251 -23.26 4.11 -16.28
N ASN A 252 -22.72 4.69 -17.34
CA ASN A 252 -22.12 6.02 -17.35
C ASN A 252 -23.18 7.03 -16.89
N HIS A 253 -23.51 7.04 -15.61
CA HIS A 253 -24.34 8.08 -15.01
C HIS A 253 -23.42 9.22 -14.64
N TRP A 254 -23.07 9.98 -15.67
CA TRP A 254 -22.75 11.38 -15.54
C TRP A 254 -24.01 12.10 -15.05
N PHE A 255 -24.32 11.99 -13.76
CA PHE A 255 -25.35 12.79 -13.14
C PHE A 255 -24.75 13.59 -11.98
N LEU A 256 -24.46 14.84 -12.31
CA LEU A 256 -24.56 15.96 -11.38
C LEU A 256 -26.00 15.96 -10.83
N GLU A 257 -26.22 15.37 -9.67
CA GLU A 257 -27.43 15.67 -8.89
C GLU A 257 -27.03 16.40 -7.61
N ARG A 258 -27.26 17.71 -7.67
CA ARG A 258 -27.33 18.61 -6.52
C ARG A 258 -28.39 18.10 -5.56
N GLN A 259 -28.05 17.96 -4.29
CA GLN A 259 -28.90 18.33 -3.16
C GLN A 259 -28.04 18.99 -2.08
#